data_AF-A0A0D5M9G4-F1
#
_entry.id   AF-A0A0D5M9G4-F1
#
_cell.length_a   1.000
_cell.length_b   1.000
_cell.length_c   1.000
_cell.angle_alpha   90.00
_cell.angle_beta   90.00
_cell.angle_gamma   90.00
#
_symmetry.space_group_name_H-M   'P 1'
#
loop_
_entity.id
_entity.type
_entity.pdbx_description
1 polymer ?
#
loop_
_entity_poly.entity_id
_entity_poly.type
_entity_poly.pdbx_seq_one_letter_code
_entity_poly.pdbx_strand_id
1 'polypeptide(L)'
;MQQRVEQVDQAGETLVTHYLDNPFSRSSVIGEACIRLSWDCSHPKYPQRETLLRYVAAAQALVIDTQQHINRLASRKRSRSAAVEYAMRIHLAGRVREQALHALTNRNEITNDH
;
A
#
# COMPACT_ATOMS: atom_id res chain seq x y z
N MET A 1 -7.77 25.11 -0.99
CA MET A 1 -7.11 23.85 -0.58
C MET A 1 -8.03 22.63 -0.61
N GLN A 2 -9.35 22.74 -0.45
CA GLN A 2 -10.29 21.58 -0.38
C GLN A 2 -10.33 20.72 -1.66
N GLN A 3 -10.37 21.32 -2.86
CA GLN A 3 -10.45 20.57 -4.14
C GLN A 3 -9.26 19.65 -4.43
N ARG A 4 -8.07 19.94 -3.87
CA ARG A 4 -6.88 19.08 -4.06
C ARG A 4 -6.90 17.83 -3.19
N VAL A 5 -7.59 17.88 -2.04
CA VAL A 5 -7.72 16.73 -1.14
C VAL A 5 -8.70 15.73 -1.73
N GLU A 6 -9.85 16.20 -2.21
CA GLU A 6 -10.88 15.36 -2.84
C GLU A 6 -10.37 14.63 -4.10
N GLN A 7 -9.54 15.28 -4.93
CA GLN A 7 -8.92 14.64 -6.10
C GLN A 7 -7.89 13.56 -5.71
N VAL A 8 -7.14 13.76 -4.63
CA VAL A 8 -6.16 12.78 -4.14
C VAL A 8 -6.87 11.57 -3.53
N ASP A 9 -7.96 11.80 -2.80
CA ASP A 9 -8.77 10.73 -2.23
C ASP A 9 -9.44 9.88 -3.33
N GLN A 10 -10.01 10.52 -4.35
CA GLN A 10 -10.65 9.81 -5.46
C GLN A 10 -9.65 9.06 -6.38
N ALA A 11 -8.46 9.63 -6.59
CA ALA A 11 -7.37 8.93 -7.28
C ALA A 11 -6.86 7.72 -6.47
N GLY A 12 -6.84 7.85 -5.13
CA GLY A 12 -6.51 6.77 -4.21
C GLY A 12 -7.49 5.60 -4.31
N GLU A 13 -8.80 5.87 -4.24
CA GLU A 13 -9.84 4.84 -4.36
C GLU A 13 -9.82 4.13 -5.71
N THR A 14 -9.58 4.88 -6.79
CA THR A 14 -9.44 4.33 -8.15
C THR A 14 -8.25 3.37 -8.23
N LEU A 15 -7.10 3.74 -7.66
CA LEU A 15 -5.92 2.89 -7.62
C LEU A 15 -6.11 1.64 -6.75
N VAL A 16 -6.80 1.75 -5.60
CA VAL A 16 -7.12 0.60 -4.75
C VAL A 16 -8.00 -0.39 -5.53
N THR A 17 -9.03 0.10 -6.21
CA THR A 17 -9.92 -0.74 -7.04
C THR A 17 -9.14 -1.44 -8.15
N HIS A 18 -8.28 -0.70 -8.87
CA HIS A 18 -7.40 -1.30 -9.88
C HIS A 18 -6.54 -2.46 -9.32
N TYR A 19 -5.97 -2.30 -8.12
CA TYR A 19 -5.15 -3.35 -7.50
C TYR A 19 -5.95 -4.50 -6.88
N LEU A 20 -7.23 -4.30 -6.58
CA LEU A 20 -8.15 -5.40 -6.26
C LEU A 20 -8.43 -6.25 -7.50
N ASP A 21 -8.68 -5.60 -8.65
CA ASP A 21 -8.96 -6.28 -9.91
C ASP A 21 -7.73 -6.92 -10.55
N ASN A 22 -6.51 -6.45 -10.20
CA ASN A 22 -5.26 -6.88 -10.81
C ASN A 22 -4.22 -7.39 -9.77
N PRO A 23 -4.36 -8.64 -9.27
CA PRO A 23 -3.50 -9.19 -8.21
C PRO A 23 -2.02 -9.28 -8.58
N PHE A 24 -1.70 -9.52 -9.85
CA PHE A 24 -0.32 -9.56 -10.36
C PHE A 24 0.34 -8.19 -10.31
N SER A 25 -0.36 -7.16 -10.78
CA SER A 25 0.08 -5.76 -10.71
C SER A 25 0.32 -5.35 -9.25
N ARG A 26 -0.64 -5.66 -8.38
CA ARG A 26 -0.53 -5.42 -6.93
C ARG A 26 0.71 -6.08 -6.34
N SER A 27 0.93 -7.37 -6.61
CA SER A 27 2.07 -8.12 -6.05
C SER A 27 3.41 -7.57 -6.55
N SER A 28 3.50 -7.17 -7.81
CA SER A 28 4.68 -6.51 -8.38
C SER A 28 4.99 -5.20 -7.65
N VAL A 29 3.97 -4.36 -7.44
CA VAL A 29 4.10 -3.08 -6.74
C VAL A 29 4.49 -3.26 -5.27
N ILE A 30 3.95 -4.27 -4.58
CA ILE A 30 4.37 -4.61 -3.21
C ILE A 30 5.83 -5.07 -3.18
N GLY A 31 6.25 -5.92 -4.12
CA GLY A 31 7.64 -6.37 -4.22
C GLY A 31 8.61 -5.21 -4.46
N GLU A 32 8.24 -4.30 -5.36
CA GLU A 32 9.00 -3.06 -5.60
C GLU A 32 9.09 -2.21 -4.33
N ALA A 33 7.97 -1.99 -3.64
CA ALA A 33 7.92 -1.19 -2.42
C ALA A 33 8.86 -1.71 -1.33
N CYS A 34 8.90 -3.03 -1.11
CA CYS A 34 9.80 -3.66 -0.15
C CYS A 34 11.29 -3.35 -0.41
N ILE A 35 11.68 -3.23 -1.69
CA ILE A 35 13.06 -2.89 -2.06
C ILE A 35 13.27 -1.38 -1.93
N ARG A 36 12.39 -0.59 -2.53
CA ARG A 36 12.59 0.85 -2.70
C ARG A 36 12.46 1.65 -1.41
N LEU A 37 11.57 1.23 -0.51
CA LEU A 37 11.39 1.88 0.80
C LEU A 37 12.48 1.51 1.82
N SER A 38 13.32 0.51 1.52
CA SER A 38 14.48 0.16 2.34
C SER A 38 15.68 1.08 2.12
N TRP A 39 15.66 1.89 1.05
CA TRP A 39 16.72 2.82 0.73
C TRP A 39 16.61 4.11 1.51
N ASP A 40 17.75 4.82 1.62
CA ASP A 40 17.79 6.18 2.14
C ASP A 40 16.96 7.12 1.26
N CYS A 41 16.29 8.11 1.85
CA CYS A 41 15.44 9.04 1.11
C CYS A 41 16.22 9.95 0.13
N SER A 42 17.52 10.12 0.36
CA SER A 42 18.44 10.83 -0.54
C SER A 42 18.88 10.00 -1.74
N HIS A 43 18.57 8.69 -1.76
CA HIS A 43 18.95 7.81 -2.85
C HIS A 43 18.29 8.25 -4.17
N PRO A 44 19.03 8.31 -5.31
CA PRO A 44 18.51 8.86 -6.57
C PRO A 44 17.33 8.06 -7.15
N LYS A 45 17.20 6.81 -6.70
CA LYS A 45 16.11 5.92 -7.11
C LYS A 45 15.03 5.74 -6.03
N TYR A 46 15.07 6.56 -4.98
CA TYR A 46 14.03 6.59 -3.95
C TYR A 46 12.68 6.99 -4.60
N PRO A 47 11.58 6.31 -4.26
CA PRO A 47 10.30 6.44 -4.97
C PRO A 47 9.79 7.88 -4.92
N GLN A 48 9.19 8.36 -6.03
CA GLN A 48 8.56 9.69 -6.11
C GLN A 48 7.18 9.69 -5.43
N ARG A 49 6.59 10.88 -5.24
CA ARG A 49 5.28 11.04 -4.58
C ARG A 49 4.20 10.14 -5.19
N GLU A 50 4.09 10.10 -6.52
CA GLU A 50 3.11 9.25 -7.22
C GLU A 50 3.36 7.76 -6.99
N THR A 51 4.63 7.33 -7.00
CA THR A 51 5.02 5.95 -6.71
C THR A 51 4.69 5.56 -5.27
N LEU A 52 4.92 6.46 -4.32
CA LEU A 52 4.56 6.27 -2.91
C LEU A 52 3.04 6.11 -2.74
N LEU A 53 2.23 6.92 -3.45
CA LEU A 53 0.77 6.76 -3.45
C LEU A 53 0.33 5.41 -4.01
N ARG A 54 1.00 4.92 -5.06
CA ARG A 54 0.76 3.56 -5.60
C ARG A 54 1.09 2.47 -4.57
N TYR A 55 2.16 2.64 -3.79
CA TYR A 55 2.50 1.68 -2.73
C TYR A 55 1.44 1.66 -1.63
N VAL A 56 0.93 2.81 -1.22
CA VAL A 56 -0.19 2.92 -0.25
C VAL A 56 -1.43 2.22 -0.79
N ALA A 57 -1.82 2.50 -2.03
CA ALA A 57 -3.00 1.89 -2.65
C ALA A 57 -2.87 0.36 -2.81
N ALA A 58 -1.71 -0.13 -3.26
CA ALA A 58 -1.45 -1.56 -3.40
C ALA A 58 -1.47 -2.28 -2.05
N ALA A 59 -0.92 -1.66 -1.00
CA ALA A 59 -0.95 -2.19 0.36
C ALA A 59 -2.38 -2.25 0.92
N GLN A 60 -3.17 -1.19 0.71
CA GLN A 60 -4.57 -1.16 1.11
C GLN A 60 -5.39 -2.24 0.38
N ALA A 61 -5.20 -2.39 -0.93
CA ALA A 61 -5.84 -3.46 -1.69
C ALA A 61 -5.46 -4.86 -1.18
N LEU A 62 -4.20 -5.08 -0.80
CA LEU A 62 -3.75 -6.36 -0.24
C LEU A 62 -4.41 -6.68 1.11
N VAL A 63 -4.61 -5.67 1.97
CA VAL A 63 -5.35 -5.85 3.24
C VAL A 63 -6.81 -6.20 2.97
N ILE A 64 -7.49 -5.45 2.09
CA ILE A 64 -8.89 -5.68 1.74
C ILE A 64 -9.07 -7.10 1.19
N ASP A 65 -8.27 -7.49 0.19
CA ASP A 65 -8.31 -8.81 -0.42
C ASP A 65 -8.07 -9.93 0.62
N THR A 66 -7.05 -9.77 1.46
CA THR A 66 -6.74 -10.75 2.51
C THR A 66 -7.87 -10.87 3.52
N GLN A 67 -8.50 -9.75 3.91
CA GLN A 67 -9.64 -9.75 4.83
C GLN A 67 -10.87 -10.39 4.20
N GLN A 68 -11.13 -10.15 2.91
CA GLN A 68 -12.21 -10.83 2.18
C GLN A 68 -11.97 -12.35 2.13
N HIS A 69 -10.73 -12.79 1.88
CA HIS A 69 -10.38 -14.21 1.93
C HIS A 69 -10.58 -14.81 3.33
N ILE A 70 -10.16 -14.10 4.38
CA ILE A 70 -10.42 -14.48 5.78
C ILE A 70 -11.93 -14.66 6.01
N ASN A 71 -12.75 -13.69 5.60
CA ASN A 71 -14.19 -13.71 5.85
C ASN A 71 -14.88 -14.84 5.07
N ARG A 72 -14.51 -15.07 3.80
CA ARG A 72 -15.02 -16.19 3.00
C ARG A 72 -14.65 -17.53 3.63
N LEU A 73 -13.42 -17.66 4.13
CA LEU A 73 -12.93 -18.90 4.75
C LEU A 73 -13.36 -19.08 6.20
N ALA A 74 -13.78 -18.04 6.93
CA ALA A 74 -14.37 -18.21 8.25
C ALA A 74 -15.64 -19.09 8.22
N SER A 75 -16.30 -19.18 7.05
CA SER A 75 -17.43 -20.09 6.81
C SER A 75 -17.02 -21.57 6.58
N ARG A 76 -15.72 -21.86 6.41
CA ARG A 76 -15.16 -23.20 6.13
C ARG A 76 -14.10 -23.53 7.19
N LYS A 77 -13.90 -24.79 7.57
CA LYS A 77 -12.88 -25.14 8.60
C LYS A 77 -11.49 -24.59 8.19
N ARG A 78 -10.90 -23.74 9.04
CA ARG A 78 -9.62 -23.05 8.80
C ARG A 78 -8.44 -24.03 8.89
N SER A 79 -7.52 -23.99 7.93
CA SER A 79 -6.18 -24.54 8.13
C SER A 79 -5.34 -23.54 8.93
N ARG A 80 -4.57 -24.02 9.92
CA ARG A 80 -3.62 -23.21 10.70
C ARG A 80 -2.57 -22.54 9.80
N SER A 81 -2.19 -23.16 8.69
CA SER A 81 -1.24 -22.60 7.72
C SER A 81 -1.77 -21.34 7.02
N ALA A 82 -3.03 -21.36 6.59
CA ALA A 82 -3.66 -20.22 5.91
C ALA A 82 -3.80 -18.99 6.83
N ALA A 83 -4.06 -19.21 8.12
CA ALA A 83 -4.15 -18.12 9.09
C ALA A 83 -2.81 -17.40 9.27
N VAL A 84 -1.69 -18.14 9.33
CA VAL A 84 -0.34 -17.58 9.45
C VAL A 84 0.02 -16.79 8.19
N GLU A 85 -0.28 -17.34 7.01
CA GLU A 85 -0.03 -16.67 5.73
C GLU A 85 -0.80 -15.34 5.63
N TYR A 86 -2.08 -15.32 6.01
CA TYR A 86 -2.88 -14.09 5.98
C TYR A 86 -2.39 -13.05 6.99
N ALA A 87 -2.00 -13.47 8.19
CA ALA A 87 -1.41 -12.56 9.16
C ALA A 87 -0.11 -11.93 8.62
N MET A 88 0.73 -12.72 7.97
CA MET A 88 1.97 -12.23 7.35
C MET A 88 1.69 -11.24 6.22
N ARG A 89 0.70 -11.51 5.36
CA ARG A 89 0.27 -10.59 4.29
C ARG A 89 -0.23 -9.26 4.83
N ILE A 90 -1.07 -9.28 5.87
CA ILE A 90 -1.58 -8.06 6.51
C ILE A 90 -0.43 -7.27 7.15
N HIS A 91 0.48 -7.95 7.87
CA HIS A 91 1.62 -7.30 8.51
C HIS A 91 2.56 -6.64 7.49
N LEU A 92 2.87 -7.34 6.39
CA LEU A 92 3.68 -6.80 5.31
C LEU A 92 3.03 -5.57 4.68
N ALA A 93 1.74 -5.66 4.35
CA ALA A 93 0.99 -4.54 3.78
C ALA A 93 0.97 -3.33 4.73
N GLY A 94 0.77 -3.55 6.03
CA GLY A 94 0.82 -2.51 7.05
C GLY A 94 2.15 -1.77 7.05
N ARG A 95 3.27 -2.51 7.08
CA ARG A 95 4.61 -1.93 7.06
C ARG A 95 4.87 -1.09 5.80
N VAL A 96 4.53 -1.62 4.63
CA VAL A 96 4.69 -0.90 3.34
C VAL A 96 3.89 0.40 3.36
N ARG A 97 2.63 0.33 3.82
CA ARG A 97 1.76 1.51 3.92
C ARG A 97 2.33 2.56 4.87
N GLU A 98 2.75 2.16 6.07
CA GLU A 98 3.32 3.07 7.07
C GLU A 98 4.58 3.77 6.56
N GLN A 99 5.51 3.02 5.98
CA GLN A 99 6.74 3.57 5.40
C GLN A 99 6.45 4.53 4.24
N ALA A 100 5.52 4.18 3.35
CA ALA A 100 5.15 5.03 2.24
C ALA A 100 4.43 6.32 2.69
N LEU A 101 3.54 6.24 3.68
CA LEU A 101 2.87 7.41 4.25
C LEU A 101 3.86 8.32 4.97
N HIS A 102 4.78 7.78 5.76
CA HIS A 102 5.83 8.56 6.41
C HIS A 102 6.70 9.29 5.37
N ALA A 103 7.08 8.61 4.28
CA ALA A 103 7.82 9.22 3.19
C ALA A 103 7.05 10.33 2.46
N LEU A 104 5.72 10.21 2.36
CA LEU A 104 4.85 11.26 1.80
C LEU A 104 4.77 12.48 2.72
N THR A 105 4.63 12.28 4.03
CA THR A 105 4.56 13.37 5.01
C THR A 105 5.85 14.16 5.06
N ASN A 106 6.99 13.49 5.19
CA ASN A 106 8.31 14.16 5.29
C ASN A 106 8.64 14.95 4.01
N ARG A 107 8.12 14.53 2.84
CA ARG A 107 8.27 15.29 1.61
C ARG A 107 7.37 16.50 1.51
N ASN A 108 6.17 16.45 2.08
CA ASN A 108 5.28 17.62 2.10
C ASN A 108 5.86 18.73 2.98
N GLU A 109 6.54 18.38 4.08
CA GLU A 109 7.24 19.34 4.96
C GLU A 109 8.36 20.10 4.24
N ILE A 110 9.10 19.45 3.33
CA ILE A 110 10.17 20.09 2.54
C ILE A 110 9.62 21.14 1.55
N THR A 111 8.35 21.05 1.16
CA THR A 111 7.72 21.97 0.20
C THR A 111 7.09 23.23 0.81
N ASN A 112 7.02 23.35 2.14
CA ASN A 112 6.37 24.48 2.82
C ASN A 112 7.31 25.61 3.27
N ASP A 113 8.59 25.56 2.90
CA ASP A 113 9.61 26.56 3.30
C ASP A 113 9.87 27.66 2.25
N HIS A 114 8.92 27.96 1.35
CA HIS A 114 9.05 29.04 0.36
C HIS A 114 7.83 29.97 0.30
#